data_AF-A0AAW1R923-F1
#
_entry.id   AF-A0AAW1R923-F1
#
_cell.length_a   1.000
_cell.length_b   1.000
_cell.length_c   1.000
_cell.angle_alpha   90.00
_cell.angle_beta   90.00
_cell.angle_gamma   90.00
#
_symmetry.space_group_name_H-M   'P 1'
#
loop_
_entity.id
_entity.type
_entity.pdbx_description
1 polymer ?
#
loop_
_entity_poly.entity_id
_entity_poly.type
_entity_poly.pdbx_seq_one_letter_code
_entity_poly.pdbx_strand_id
1 'polypeptide(L)'
;MPRDMTGTGRYPPQPLYKPIAFYSSVRLGDPEQLARVMETDPYFTTQDNGAGAPIHFATTYKQLDMIHHLLNNGAEINQRDDKGFTPLHRAAYLAHYDGYLEIYEYLLSRGADPSILTEDYDTYLDPGRKLPTEVAIDNEDIQAKLKALEKKYASVKKVHEPHPDIGCWWALYDYGADAIKTWKLDYVHPYPEELKRQKDLEEHKRLKAERRARRAAAAAAAKADPAAASSSAPARAPVPATPIAFLFPGQGSQAVGMLQESKDIPAVKDMLARAQAVLGYDLLALSLEGPKAKLDDTVYAQPALFVAGLAAVERLRQDNAAAVEGASATAGLSLGEYCALVFSGALSFEDGLKIVKVRGESMAAAGKMGKPHGMLSIIGLGDTDVETICKDVRSARGAATVCQLANYLFPQGRVISGHKDALEDAMAAAIKAGALKAVPLAVSGAFHTSLMQPARDALIKVLSEVRFQEPRIPVYSNVTAEPFANAADIPAMLGRQLVEPVQWESTLKALIGGGKTQLFELGPGAQIKAMVKRLDPAVWKAFKNTAA
;
A
#
# COMPACT_ATOMS: atom_id res chain seq x y z
N MET A 1 -33.92 -0.65 8.60
CA MET A 1 -33.20 -1.57 9.51
C MET A 1 -31.91 -0.89 9.92
N PRO A 2 -31.51 -0.89 11.21
CA PRO A 2 -30.23 -0.35 11.62
C PRO A 2 -29.08 -1.16 10.99
N ARG A 3 -28.03 -0.45 10.54
CA ARG A 3 -26.90 -0.99 9.78
C ARG A 3 -26.03 -1.91 10.65
N ASP A 4 -25.67 -3.08 10.14
CA ASP A 4 -24.67 -3.94 10.78
C ASP A 4 -23.27 -3.32 10.59
N MET A 5 -22.69 -2.88 11.71
CA MET A 5 -21.42 -2.13 11.78
C MET A 5 -20.19 -3.04 11.85
N THR A 6 -20.36 -4.35 11.66
CA THR A 6 -19.27 -5.35 11.75
C THR A 6 -18.73 -5.81 10.40
N GLY A 7 -19.44 -5.52 9.29
CA GLY A 7 -19.09 -5.98 7.94
C GLY A 7 -18.53 -4.89 7.04
N THR A 8 -17.47 -5.20 6.29
CA THR A 8 -16.93 -4.39 5.19
C THR A 8 -18.04 -4.04 4.17
N GLY A 9 -18.45 -2.77 4.12
CA GLY A 9 -19.00 -2.11 2.93
C GLY A 9 -20.25 -2.70 2.28
N ARG A 10 -21.37 -2.88 3.00
CA ARG A 10 -22.68 -2.99 2.32
C ARG A 10 -23.17 -1.59 1.92
N TYR A 11 -23.41 -1.42 0.62
CA TYR A 11 -24.13 -0.29 0.00
C TYR A 11 -25.51 -0.07 0.66
N PRO A 12 -26.12 1.12 0.56
CA PRO A 12 -27.51 1.29 0.95
C PRO A 12 -28.35 0.26 0.17
N PRO A 13 -29.49 -0.21 0.70
CA PRO A 13 -30.40 -1.06 -0.05
C PRO A 13 -30.70 -0.38 -1.39
N GLN A 14 -30.57 -1.13 -2.48
CA GLN A 14 -30.84 -0.57 -3.80
C GLN A 14 -32.31 -0.12 -3.87
N PRO A 15 -32.59 1.07 -4.44
CA PRO A 15 -33.96 1.52 -4.64
C PRO A 15 -34.72 0.46 -5.46
N LEU A 16 -36.01 0.28 -5.13
CA LEU A 16 -36.86 -0.73 -5.77
C LEU A 16 -36.93 -0.53 -7.29
N TYR A 17 -36.79 0.72 -7.74
CA TYR A 17 -36.62 1.11 -9.12
C TYR A 17 -35.19 1.61 -9.34
N LYS A 18 -34.48 1.07 -10.34
CA LYS A 18 -33.15 1.57 -10.71
C LYS A 18 -33.24 3.08 -10.98
N PRO A 19 -32.24 3.90 -10.60
CA PRO A 19 -32.23 5.36 -10.87
C PRO A 19 -32.58 5.72 -12.31
N ILE A 20 -32.20 4.84 -13.26
CA ILE A 20 -32.55 4.92 -14.69
C ILE A 20 -34.06 5.07 -14.95
N ALA A 21 -34.94 4.38 -14.22
CA ALA A 21 -36.39 4.46 -14.45
C ALA A 21 -36.94 5.83 -14.05
N PHE A 22 -36.48 6.36 -12.91
CA PHE A 22 -36.84 7.68 -12.42
C PHE A 22 -36.37 8.78 -13.40
N TYR A 23 -35.09 8.80 -13.77
CA TYR A 23 -34.57 9.81 -14.72
C TYR A 23 -35.13 9.65 -16.14
N SER A 24 -35.49 8.43 -16.55
CA SER A 24 -36.20 8.22 -17.82
C SER A 24 -37.60 8.81 -17.79
N SER A 25 -38.34 8.70 -16.68
CA SER A 25 -39.67 9.31 -16.55
C SER A 25 -39.62 10.85 -16.65
N VAL A 26 -38.64 11.47 -15.99
CA VAL A 26 -38.38 12.91 -16.11
C VAL A 26 -37.98 13.24 -17.54
N ARG A 27 -37.04 12.52 -18.15
CA ARG A 27 -36.63 12.78 -19.55
C ARG A 27 -37.79 12.65 -20.55
N LEU A 28 -38.70 11.71 -20.34
CA LEU A 28 -39.85 11.45 -21.21
C LEU A 28 -41.04 12.37 -20.94
N GLY A 29 -41.04 13.10 -19.81
CA GLY A 29 -42.10 14.04 -19.47
C GLY A 29 -43.41 13.36 -19.05
N ASP A 30 -43.32 12.20 -18.36
CA ASP A 30 -44.48 11.41 -17.92
C ASP A 30 -44.76 11.66 -16.42
N PRO A 31 -45.67 12.59 -16.07
CA PRO A 31 -45.93 12.96 -14.68
C PRO A 31 -46.65 11.87 -13.89
N GLU A 32 -47.44 11.00 -14.55
CA GLU A 32 -48.14 9.90 -13.89
C GLU A 32 -47.16 8.80 -13.45
N GLN A 33 -46.21 8.45 -14.31
CA GLN A 33 -45.15 7.52 -13.92
C GLN A 33 -44.24 8.11 -12.86
N LEU A 34 -43.90 9.41 -12.97
CA LEU A 34 -43.09 10.06 -11.94
C LEU A 34 -43.79 9.98 -10.57
N ALA A 35 -45.09 10.31 -10.49
CA ALA A 35 -45.86 10.25 -9.26
C ALA A 35 -45.79 8.86 -8.59
N ARG A 36 -45.97 7.79 -9.38
CA ARG A 36 -45.90 6.41 -8.88
C ARG A 36 -44.52 6.04 -8.35
N VAL A 37 -43.45 6.50 -9.01
CA VAL A 37 -42.09 6.25 -8.52
C VAL A 37 -41.86 7.04 -7.21
N MET A 38 -42.29 8.30 -7.13
CA MET A 38 -42.14 9.13 -5.92
C MET A 38 -42.93 8.60 -4.72
N GLU A 39 -44.10 7.98 -4.92
CA GLU A 39 -44.87 7.33 -3.85
C GLU A 39 -44.13 6.12 -3.22
N THR A 40 -43.27 5.46 -3.99
CA THR A 40 -42.58 4.23 -3.58
C THR A 40 -41.12 4.43 -3.21
N ASP A 41 -40.51 5.54 -3.64
CA ASP A 41 -39.10 5.84 -3.46
C ASP A 41 -38.88 7.19 -2.72
N PRO A 42 -38.52 7.16 -1.43
CA PRO A 42 -38.26 8.38 -0.66
C PRO A 42 -36.93 9.05 -1.02
N TYR A 43 -36.11 8.47 -1.91
CA TYR A 43 -34.80 8.98 -2.29
C TYR A 43 -34.83 9.82 -3.59
N PHE A 44 -36.00 10.23 -4.07
CA PHE A 44 -36.10 11.01 -5.31
C PHE A 44 -35.37 12.36 -5.25
N THR A 45 -35.08 12.94 -4.07
CA THR A 45 -34.31 14.19 -3.94
C THR A 45 -32.81 14.00 -4.12
N THR A 46 -32.34 12.75 -4.29
CA THR A 46 -30.92 12.43 -4.46
C THR A 46 -30.36 12.93 -5.79
N GLN A 47 -29.05 13.16 -5.80
CA GLN A 47 -28.29 13.49 -7.01
C GLN A 47 -27.76 12.21 -7.67
N ASP A 48 -27.76 12.17 -9.00
CA ASP A 48 -27.08 11.12 -9.78
C ASP A 48 -25.73 11.64 -10.30
N ASN A 49 -24.65 10.97 -9.86
CA ASN A 49 -23.29 11.03 -10.40
C ASN A 49 -22.82 12.41 -10.92
N GLY A 50 -23.11 13.49 -10.19
CA GLY A 50 -22.64 14.85 -10.48
C GLY A 50 -23.47 15.68 -11.47
N ALA A 51 -24.69 15.24 -11.85
CA ALA A 51 -25.55 15.96 -12.80
C ALA A 51 -26.75 16.71 -12.16
N GLY A 52 -26.92 16.62 -10.84
CA GLY A 52 -27.94 17.34 -10.06
C GLY A 52 -29.19 16.52 -9.70
N ALA A 53 -30.08 17.11 -8.90
CA ALA A 53 -31.35 16.50 -8.50
C ALA A 53 -32.40 16.55 -9.63
N PRO A 54 -33.52 15.79 -9.55
CA PRO A 54 -34.53 15.72 -10.63
C PRO A 54 -35.08 17.04 -11.14
N ILE A 55 -35.26 18.02 -10.25
CA ILE A 55 -35.73 19.36 -10.60
C ILE A 55 -34.76 20.07 -11.54
N HIS A 56 -33.46 19.77 -11.47
CA HIS A 56 -32.46 20.28 -12.40
C HIS A 56 -32.64 19.68 -13.80
N PHE A 57 -32.93 18.38 -13.90
CA PHE A 57 -33.20 17.71 -15.17
C PHE A 57 -34.50 18.22 -15.80
N ALA A 58 -35.59 18.31 -15.03
CA ALA A 58 -36.87 18.85 -15.49
C ALA A 58 -36.71 20.29 -16.03
N THR A 59 -35.87 21.09 -15.37
CA THR A 59 -35.49 22.43 -15.84
C THR A 59 -34.72 22.36 -17.15
N THR A 60 -33.67 21.54 -17.25
CA THR A 60 -32.88 21.37 -18.48
C THR A 60 -33.74 20.91 -19.67
N TYR A 61 -34.72 20.04 -19.45
CA TYR A 61 -35.62 19.52 -20.48
C TYR A 61 -36.87 20.38 -20.77
N LYS A 62 -36.99 21.58 -20.18
CA LYS A 62 -38.10 22.54 -20.39
C LYS A 62 -39.48 22.07 -19.94
N GLN A 63 -39.55 21.23 -18.92
CA GLN A 63 -40.80 20.59 -18.52
C GLN A 63 -41.44 21.31 -17.34
N LEU A 64 -42.19 22.38 -17.61
CA LEU A 64 -42.84 23.18 -16.56
C LEU A 64 -43.79 22.33 -15.69
N ASP A 65 -44.59 21.47 -16.31
CA ASP A 65 -45.52 20.57 -15.60
C ASP A 65 -44.79 19.63 -14.64
N MET A 66 -43.62 19.16 -15.06
CA MET A 66 -42.78 18.26 -14.26
C MET A 66 -42.16 18.99 -13.06
N ILE A 67 -41.71 20.23 -13.26
CA ILE A 67 -41.22 21.09 -12.18
C ILE A 67 -42.34 21.36 -11.18
N HIS A 68 -43.55 21.68 -11.67
CA HIS A 68 -44.72 21.86 -10.82
C HIS A 68 -45.04 20.60 -10.00
N HIS A 69 -45.00 19.42 -10.62
CA HIS A 69 -45.25 18.15 -9.93
C HIS A 69 -44.17 17.84 -8.88
N LEU A 70 -42.89 18.00 -9.21
CA LEU A 70 -41.77 17.77 -8.29
C LEU A 70 -41.85 18.68 -7.06
N LEU A 71 -42.13 19.97 -7.26
CA LEU A 71 -42.25 20.94 -6.15
C LEU A 71 -43.43 20.63 -5.23
N ASN A 72 -44.55 20.16 -5.77
CA ASN A 72 -45.71 19.80 -4.95
C ASN A 72 -45.51 18.50 -4.16
N ASN A 73 -44.55 17.66 -4.58
CA ASN A 73 -44.19 16.42 -3.89
C ASN A 73 -42.90 16.55 -3.05
N GLY A 74 -42.47 17.77 -2.72
CA GLY A 74 -41.42 18.00 -1.72
C GLY A 74 -40.00 18.07 -2.27
N ALA A 75 -39.81 18.26 -3.58
CA ALA A 75 -38.52 18.65 -4.14
C ALA A 75 -38.12 20.05 -3.68
N GLU A 76 -36.82 20.21 -3.40
CA GLU A 76 -36.29 21.46 -2.87
C GLU A 76 -35.96 22.46 -4.01
N ILE A 77 -36.65 23.61 -4.00
CA ILE A 77 -36.57 24.60 -5.09
C ILE A 77 -35.18 25.24 -5.25
N ASN A 78 -34.44 25.36 -4.15
CA ASN A 78 -33.12 25.95 -4.07
C ASN A 78 -32.02 24.89 -3.87
N GLN A 79 -32.32 23.61 -4.11
CA GLN A 79 -31.30 22.56 -4.06
C GLN A 79 -30.18 22.86 -5.04
N ARG A 80 -28.94 22.66 -4.61
CA ARG A 80 -27.76 22.87 -5.45
C ARG A 80 -27.29 21.53 -6.00
N ASP A 81 -26.73 21.53 -7.20
CA ASP A 81 -25.94 20.41 -7.71
C ASP A 81 -24.47 20.48 -7.25
N ASP A 82 -23.65 19.51 -7.63
CA ASP A 82 -22.23 19.41 -7.26
C ASP A 82 -21.38 20.63 -7.71
N LYS A 83 -21.91 21.48 -8.60
CA LYS A 83 -21.27 22.72 -9.06
C LYS A 83 -21.87 23.96 -8.39
N GLY A 84 -22.80 23.77 -7.46
CA GLY A 84 -23.52 24.83 -6.77
C GLY A 84 -24.65 25.46 -7.56
N PHE A 85 -25.03 24.93 -8.72
CA PHE A 85 -26.13 25.49 -9.52
C PHE A 85 -27.47 25.10 -8.91
N THR A 86 -28.37 26.07 -8.79
CA THR A 86 -29.79 25.83 -8.48
C THR A 86 -30.59 25.66 -9.78
N PRO A 87 -31.84 25.17 -9.72
CA PRO A 87 -32.74 25.15 -10.88
C PRO A 87 -32.88 26.54 -11.53
N LEU A 88 -32.88 27.60 -10.72
CA LEU A 88 -32.98 28.98 -11.19
C LEU A 88 -31.75 29.40 -12.02
N HIS A 89 -30.54 28.96 -11.66
CA HIS A 89 -29.33 29.18 -12.47
C HIS A 89 -29.42 28.49 -13.84
N ARG A 90 -29.93 27.25 -13.90
CA ARG A 90 -30.10 26.52 -15.17
C ARG A 90 -31.14 27.18 -16.07
N ALA A 91 -32.24 27.65 -15.49
CA ALA A 91 -33.26 28.38 -16.23
C ALA A 91 -32.72 29.70 -16.79
N ALA A 92 -31.90 30.44 -16.01
CA ALA A 92 -31.25 31.66 -16.46
C ALA A 92 -30.22 31.43 -17.57
N TYR A 93 -29.38 30.39 -17.44
CA TYR A 93 -28.41 29.99 -18.47
C TYR A 93 -29.07 29.70 -19.83
N LEU A 94 -30.30 29.17 -19.80
CA LEU A 94 -31.04 28.75 -20.99
C LEU A 94 -32.15 29.73 -21.40
N ALA A 95 -32.23 30.91 -20.76
CA ALA A 95 -33.31 31.88 -20.94
C ALA A 95 -33.41 32.47 -22.36
N HIS A 96 -32.38 32.32 -23.19
CA HIS A 96 -32.40 32.71 -24.60
C HIS A 96 -33.22 31.77 -25.48
N TYR A 97 -33.58 30.59 -25.00
CA TYR A 97 -34.49 29.68 -25.68
C TYR A 97 -35.92 29.85 -25.18
N ASP A 98 -36.89 29.67 -26.08
CA ASP A 98 -38.32 29.70 -25.74
C ASP A 98 -38.66 28.67 -24.65
N GLY A 99 -39.55 29.07 -23.73
CA GLY A 99 -40.03 28.29 -22.58
C GLY A 99 -39.21 28.43 -21.30
N TYR A 100 -37.92 28.82 -21.35
CA TYR A 100 -37.11 28.92 -20.13
C TYR A 100 -37.36 30.20 -19.34
N LEU A 101 -37.76 31.30 -19.99
CA LEU A 101 -38.21 32.51 -19.29
C LEU A 101 -39.46 32.23 -18.44
N GLU A 102 -40.36 31.38 -18.93
CA GLU A 102 -41.57 30.96 -18.22
C GLU A 102 -41.21 30.08 -17.02
N ILE A 103 -40.24 29.17 -17.17
CA ILE A 103 -39.71 28.37 -16.06
C ILE A 103 -39.02 29.25 -15.02
N TYR A 104 -38.23 30.23 -15.45
CA TYR A 104 -37.55 31.17 -14.57
C TYR A 104 -38.56 32.02 -13.77
N GLU A 105 -39.57 32.56 -14.44
CA GLU A 105 -40.70 33.25 -13.81
C GLU A 105 -41.46 32.34 -12.83
N TYR A 106 -41.73 31.09 -13.22
CA TYR A 106 -42.44 30.12 -12.39
C TYR A 106 -41.64 29.80 -11.11
N LEU A 107 -40.35 29.52 -11.22
CA LEU A 107 -39.48 29.27 -10.06
C LEU A 107 -39.46 30.48 -9.11
N LEU A 108 -39.36 31.71 -9.63
CA LEU A 108 -39.45 32.92 -8.80
C LEU A 108 -40.81 33.07 -8.09
N SER A 109 -41.90 32.76 -8.79
CA SER A 109 -43.26 32.78 -8.23
C SER A 109 -43.46 31.76 -7.10
N ARG A 110 -42.70 30.66 -7.14
CA ARG A 110 -42.68 29.60 -6.12
C ARG A 110 -41.67 29.86 -5.00
N GLY A 111 -40.98 31.01 -5.02
CA GLY A 111 -40.07 31.44 -3.96
C GLY A 111 -38.61 31.06 -4.16
N ALA A 112 -38.16 30.75 -5.38
CA ALA A 112 -36.74 30.56 -5.67
C ALA A 112 -35.94 31.84 -5.34
N ASP A 113 -34.76 31.64 -4.74
CA ASP A 113 -33.91 32.73 -4.27
C ASP A 113 -32.84 33.09 -5.33
N PRO A 114 -32.93 34.28 -5.95
CA PRO A 114 -31.94 34.71 -6.92
C PRO A 114 -30.60 35.13 -6.30
N SER A 115 -30.49 35.25 -4.98
CA SER A 115 -29.26 35.68 -4.30
C SER A 115 -28.27 34.54 -4.06
N ILE A 116 -28.67 33.29 -4.28
CA ILE A 116 -27.81 32.12 -4.15
C ILE A 116 -26.74 32.17 -5.23
N LEU A 117 -25.48 31.98 -4.84
CA LEU A 117 -24.34 31.99 -5.73
C LEU A 117 -23.93 30.57 -6.15
N THR A 118 -23.36 30.43 -7.35
CA THR A 118 -22.68 29.20 -7.76
C THR A 118 -21.45 28.90 -6.89
N GLU A 119 -20.99 27.65 -6.90
CA GLU A 119 -19.77 27.23 -6.19
C GLU A 119 -18.54 27.08 -7.10
N ASP A 120 -18.73 27.15 -8.43
CA ASP A 120 -17.82 26.51 -9.37
C ASP A 120 -16.35 26.95 -9.25
N TYR A 121 -15.53 25.91 -9.31
CA TYR A 121 -14.14 25.76 -8.90
C TYR A 121 -13.37 25.28 -10.15
N ASP A 122 -13.06 26.19 -11.07
CA ASP A 122 -11.95 25.98 -12.00
C ASP A 122 -10.84 26.97 -11.65
N THR A 123 -9.88 26.50 -10.85
CA THR A 123 -8.69 27.27 -10.45
C THR A 123 -7.86 27.77 -11.65
N TYR A 124 -8.10 27.26 -12.86
CA TYR A 124 -7.39 27.67 -14.07
C TYR A 124 -8.20 28.61 -14.98
N LEU A 125 -9.51 28.82 -14.76
CA LEU A 125 -10.38 29.66 -15.62
C LEU A 125 -11.16 30.77 -14.88
N ASP A 126 -10.98 30.89 -13.55
CA ASP A 126 -11.69 31.75 -12.58
C ASP A 126 -12.45 32.99 -13.11
N PRO A 127 -13.79 32.89 -13.29
CA PRO A 127 -14.67 34.05 -13.39
C PRO A 127 -15.43 34.35 -12.08
N GLY A 128 -15.03 33.78 -10.93
CA GLY A 128 -15.69 33.97 -9.63
C GLY A 128 -17.08 33.33 -9.50
N ARG A 129 -17.65 33.41 -8.28
CA ARG A 129 -19.02 32.97 -8.00
C ARG A 129 -20.03 33.88 -8.68
N LYS A 130 -21.08 33.31 -9.27
CA LYS A 130 -22.05 34.04 -10.09
C LYS A 130 -23.47 33.89 -9.57
N LEU A 131 -24.26 34.95 -9.73
CA LEU A 131 -25.71 34.95 -9.58
C LEU A 131 -26.40 34.29 -10.79
N PRO A 132 -27.67 33.88 -10.69
CA PRO A 132 -28.42 33.34 -11.83
C PRO A 132 -28.38 34.26 -13.06
N THR A 133 -28.53 35.58 -12.88
CA THR A 133 -28.48 36.56 -13.97
C THR A 133 -27.10 36.70 -14.62
N GLU A 134 -26.03 36.43 -13.88
CA GLU A 134 -24.64 36.52 -14.34
C GLU A 134 -24.17 35.23 -15.04
N VAL A 135 -24.88 34.12 -14.80
CA VAL A 135 -24.70 32.86 -15.53
C VAL A 135 -25.39 32.92 -16.91
N ALA A 136 -26.40 33.76 -17.09
CA ALA A 136 -27.06 33.93 -18.39
C ALA A 136 -26.04 34.35 -19.47
N ILE A 137 -26.28 33.92 -20.72
CA ILE A 137 -25.48 34.34 -21.88
C ILE A 137 -25.39 35.88 -21.92
N ASP A 138 -24.24 36.41 -22.37
CA ASP A 138 -23.96 37.84 -22.55
C ASP A 138 -24.87 38.48 -23.63
N ASN A 139 -26.17 38.58 -23.31
CA ASN A 139 -27.19 39.22 -24.11
C ASN A 139 -27.97 40.18 -23.21
N GLU A 140 -27.82 41.48 -23.47
CA GLU A 140 -28.38 42.56 -22.66
C GLU A 140 -29.91 42.48 -22.55
N ASP A 141 -30.60 42.07 -23.61
CA ASP A 141 -32.08 41.97 -23.63
C ASP A 141 -32.58 40.85 -22.70
N ILE A 142 -31.90 39.71 -22.70
CA ILE A 142 -32.26 38.57 -21.84
C ILE A 142 -31.96 38.90 -20.38
N GLN A 143 -30.79 39.47 -20.09
CA GLN A 143 -30.45 39.91 -18.73
C GLN A 143 -31.42 40.97 -18.20
N ALA A 144 -31.88 41.91 -19.04
CA ALA A 144 -32.89 42.90 -18.67
C ALA A 144 -34.24 42.24 -18.33
N LYS A 145 -34.68 41.25 -19.11
CA LYS A 145 -35.91 40.49 -18.83
C LYS A 145 -35.82 39.71 -17.52
N LEU A 146 -34.70 39.04 -17.24
CA LEU A 146 -34.49 38.30 -15.99
C LEU A 146 -34.54 39.26 -14.78
N LYS A 147 -33.83 40.39 -14.82
CA LYS A 147 -33.86 41.41 -13.77
C LYS A 147 -35.26 42.00 -13.56
N ALA A 148 -36.04 42.18 -14.63
CA ALA A 148 -37.42 42.65 -14.53
C ALA A 148 -38.31 41.62 -13.81
N LEU A 149 -38.12 40.32 -14.06
CA LEU A 149 -38.82 39.25 -13.35
C LEU A 149 -38.43 39.18 -11.88
N GLU A 150 -37.14 39.28 -11.55
CA GLU A 150 -36.68 39.34 -10.16
C GLU A 150 -37.33 40.50 -9.40
N LYS A 151 -37.42 41.68 -10.02
CA LYS A 151 -38.11 42.85 -9.44
C LYS A 151 -39.61 42.60 -9.26
N LYS A 152 -40.27 41.98 -10.25
CA LYS A 152 -41.70 41.65 -10.21
C LYS A 152 -42.03 40.71 -9.04
N TYR A 153 -41.16 39.73 -8.77
CA TYR A 153 -41.35 38.72 -7.71
C TYR A 153 -40.52 38.99 -6.45
N ALA A 154 -40.06 40.23 -6.25
CA ALA A 154 -39.27 40.61 -5.07
C ALA A 154 -40.08 40.51 -3.76
N SER A 155 -41.40 40.68 -3.82
CA SER A 155 -42.30 40.59 -2.65
C SER A 155 -42.68 39.15 -2.29
N VAL A 156 -42.36 38.16 -3.13
CA VAL A 156 -42.62 36.75 -2.83
C VAL A 156 -41.64 36.26 -1.77
N LYS A 157 -42.17 35.64 -0.71
CA LYS A 157 -41.34 35.04 0.34
C LYS A 157 -40.44 33.97 -0.25
N LYS A 158 -39.13 34.14 -0.09
CA LYS A 158 -38.12 33.21 -0.59
C LYS A 158 -38.02 31.97 0.31
N VAL A 159 -37.87 30.81 -0.32
CA VAL A 159 -37.59 29.54 0.36
C VAL A 159 -36.12 29.54 0.75
N HIS A 160 -35.79 28.99 1.92
CA HIS A 160 -34.40 28.92 2.36
C HIS A 160 -33.60 27.91 1.52
N GLU A 161 -32.28 28.07 1.49
CA GLU A 161 -31.38 27.07 0.90
C GLU A 161 -31.45 25.78 1.73
N PRO A 162 -31.70 24.61 1.11
CA PRO A 162 -31.73 23.35 1.84
C PRO A 162 -30.32 22.93 2.24
N HIS A 163 -30.21 22.06 3.25
CA HIS A 163 -28.92 21.49 3.64
C HIS A 163 -28.27 20.73 2.46
N PRO A 164 -26.95 20.86 2.21
CA PRO A 164 -26.27 20.17 1.10
C PRO A 164 -26.49 18.66 1.07
N ASP A 165 -26.55 18.03 2.25
CA ASP A 165 -26.77 16.59 2.38
C ASP A 165 -28.17 16.11 1.96
N ILE A 166 -29.11 17.00 1.64
CA ILE A 166 -30.42 16.60 1.08
C ILE A 166 -30.29 15.89 -0.28
N GLY A 167 -29.17 16.12 -0.99
CA GLY A 167 -28.81 15.40 -2.21
C GLY A 167 -28.03 14.10 -1.97
N CYS A 168 -27.54 13.88 -0.74
CA CYS A 168 -26.67 12.76 -0.40
C CYS A 168 -27.49 11.50 -0.09
N TRP A 169 -27.26 10.45 -0.88
CA TRP A 169 -27.86 9.12 -0.68
C TRP A 169 -27.66 8.59 0.73
N TRP A 170 -26.46 8.74 1.30
CA TRP A 170 -26.12 8.20 2.61
C TRP A 170 -26.81 8.94 3.75
N ALA A 171 -26.85 10.27 3.67
CA ALA A 171 -27.52 11.08 4.69
C ALA A 171 -29.03 10.79 4.69
N LEU A 172 -29.66 10.73 3.52
CA LEU A 172 -31.08 10.39 3.40
C LEU A 172 -31.39 8.99 3.92
N TYR A 173 -30.51 8.02 3.66
CA TYR A 173 -30.68 6.65 4.15
C TYR A 173 -30.59 6.55 5.68
N ASP A 174 -29.61 7.22 6.29
CA ASP A 174 -29.35 7.10 7.72
C ASP A 174 -30.29 7.97 8.59
N TYR A 175 -30.74 9.12 8.08
CA TYR A 175 -31.49 10.12 8.86
C TYR A 175 -32.89 10.44 8.30
N GLY A 176 -33.15 10.18 7.03
CA GLY A 176 -34.39 10.55 6.35
C GLY A 176 -34.46 12.02 5.95
N ALA A 177 -35.26 12.33 4.93
CA ALA A 177 -35.39 13.67 4.37
C ALA A 177 -35.91 14.70 5.38
N ASP A 178 -36.92 14.34 6.19
CA ASP A 178 -37.53 15.24 7.16
C ASP A 178 -36.54 15.73 8.22
N ALA A 179 -35.63 14.86 8.67
CA ALA A 179 -34.60 15.22 9.63
C ALA A 179 -33.59 16.19 9.00
N ILE A 180 -33.09 15.87 7.80
CA ILE A 180 -32.08 16.69 7.09
C ILE A 180 -32.61 18.08 6.77
N LYS A 181 -33.89 18.21 6.42
CA LYS A 181 -34.53 19.52 6.17
C LYS A 181 -34.53 20.45 7.39
N THR A 182 -34.38 19.90 8.60
CA THR A 182 -34.28 20.70 9.83
C THR A 182 -32.83 21.06 10.21
N TRP A 183 -31.85 20.52 9.49
CA TRP A 183 -30.44 20.81 9.75
C TRP A 183 -30.10 22.24 9.35
N LYS A 184 -29.26 22.89 10.15
CA LYS A 184 -28.68 24.19 9.80
C LYS A 184 -27.67 24.01 8.68
N LEU A 185 -27.52 24.98 7.78
CA LEU A 185 -26.57 24.93 6.65
C LEU A 185 -25.12 24.59 7.03
N ASP A 186 -24.69 24.95 8.23
CA ASP A 186 -23.34 24.70 8.77
C ASP A 186 -23.23 23.38 9.56
N TYR A 187 -24.31 22.60 9.60
CA TYR A 187 -24.38 21.37 10.36
C TYR A 187 -23.65 20.23 9.66
N VAL A 188 -22.39 20.05 10.00
CA VAL A 188 -21.61 18.90 9.55
C VAL A 188 -21.97 17.68 10.42
N HIS A 189 -22.84 16.82 9.91
CA HIS A 189 -23.16 15.58 10.62
C HIS A 189 -21.99 14.58 10.48
N PRO A 190 -21.51 13.97 11.58
CA PRO A 190 -20.50 12.94 11.48
C PRO A 190 -21.10 11.61 11.04
N TYR A 191 -20.64 11.06 9.91
CA TYR A 191 -21.02 9.69 9.55
C TYR A 191 -20.55 8.73 10.68
N PRO A 192 -21.33 7.68 11.04
CA PRO A 192 -20.95 6.74 12.09
C PRO A 192 -19.55 6.11 11.88
N GLU A 193 -19.14 5.96 10.62
CA GLU A 193 -17.79 5.52 10.23
C GLU A 193 -16.72 6.59 10.48
N GLU A 194 -17.03 7.87 10.25
CA GLU A 194 -16.17 9.02 10.56
C GLU A 194 -15.91 9.11 12.06
N LEU A 195 -16.95 8.93 12.89
CA LEU A 195 -16.85 8.89 14.36
C LEU A 195 -15.98 7.73 14.84
N LYS A 196 -16.14 6.54 14.25
CA LYS A 196 -15.29 5.39 14.58
C LYS A 196 -13.85 5.66 14.19
N ARG A 197 -13.61 6.19 12.99
CA ARG A 197 -12.28 6.56 12.50
C ARG A 197 -11.61 7.63 13.36
N GLN A 198 -12.38 8.62 13.81
CA GLN A 198 -11.91 9.65 14.73
C GLN A 198 -11.57 9.07 16.11
N LYS A 199 -12.42 8.20 16.67
CA LYS A 199 -12.14 7.48 17.92
C LYS A 199 -10.87 6.64 17.82
N ASP A 200 -10.71 5.87 16.75
CA ASP A 200 -9.52 5.05 16.52
C ASP A 200 -8.26 5.92 16.36
N LEU A 201 -8.38 7.07 15.69
CA LEU A 201 -7.28 8.03 15.52
C LEU A 201 -6.91 8.72 16.84
N GLU A 202 -7.88 9.11 17.65
CA GLU A 202 -7.69 9.69 18.98
C GLU A 202 -7.09 8.68 19.95
N GLU A 203 -7.56 7.44 19.95
CA GLU A 203 -6.98 6.35 20.73
C GLU A 203 -5.54 6.09 20.30
N HIS A 204 -5.26 6.05 19.00
CA HIS A 204 -3.90 5.93 18.48
C HIS A 204 -3.01 7.12 18.89
N LYS A 205 -3.52 8.36 18.82
CA LYS A 205 -2.81 9.57 19.30
C LYS A 205 -2.55 9.50 20.80
N ARG A 206 -3.53 9.08 21.61
CA ARG A 206 -3.41 8.89 23.06
C ARG A 206 -2.34 7.86 23.39
N LEU A 207 -2.41 6.67 22.78
CA LEU A 207 -1.41 5.61 22.96
C LEU A 207 -0.02 6.06 22.52
N LYS A 208 0.09 6.85 21.45
CA LYS A 208 1.36 7.45 20.99
C LYS A 208 1.90 8.48 21.99
N ALA A 209 1.02 9.32 22.56
CA ALA A 209 1.37 10.30 23.58
C ALA A 209 1.80 9.63 24.90
N GLU A 210 1.07 8.61 25.35
CA GLU A 210 1.42 7.79 26.52
C GLU A 210 2.77 7.09 26.32
N ARG A 211 3.02 6.52 25.13
CA ARG A 211 4.33 5.94 24.79
C ARG A 211 5.44 7.00 24.78
N ARG A 212 5.17 8.21 24.27
CA ARG A 212 6.13 9.33 24.28
C ARG A 212 6.42 9.83 25.70
N ALA A 213 5.41 9.95 26.55
CA ALA A 213 5.55 10.31 27.95
C ALA A 213 6.32 9.24 28.72
N ARG A 214 6.02 7.95 28.50
CA ARG A 214 6.76 6.83 29.09
C ARG A 214 8.22 6.78 28.62
N ARG A 215 8.48 7.10 27.35
CA ARG A 215 9.85 7.26 26.80
C ARG A 215 10.58 8.45 27.43
N ALA A 216 9.92 9.59 27.59
CA ALA A 216 10.49 10.78 28.22
C ALA A 216 10.80 10.54 29.70
N ALA A 217 9.90 9.87 30.42
CA ALA A 217 10.08 9.47 31.81
C ALA A 217 11.22 8.44 31.97
N ALA A 218 11.30 7.44 31.08
CA ALA A 218 12.40 6.47 31.09
C ALA A 218 13.75 7.12 30.75
N ALA A 219 13.78 8.06 29.80
CA ALA A 219 14.98 8.81 29.44
C ALA A 219 15.40 9.79 30.55
N ALA A 220 14.44 10.41 31.25
CA ALA A 220 14.71 11.25 32.41
C ALA A 220 15.23 10.42 33.59
N ALA A 221 14.64 9.24 33.85
CA ALA A 221 15.11 8.30 34.87
C ALA A 221 16.53 7.79 34.56
N ALA A 222 16.82 7.45 33.30
CA ALA A 222 18.15 7.03 32.87
C ALA A 222 19.22 8.15 32.97
N LYS A 223 18.81 9.43 32.93
CA LYS A 223 19.70 10.58 33.16
C LYS A 223 19.87 10.92 34.64
N ALA A 224 18.85 10.67 35.46
CA ALA A 224 18.85 11.00 36.89
C ALA A 224 19.61 9.98 37.74
N ASP A 225 19.63 8.71 37.33
CA ASP A 225 20.41 7.67 37.99
C ASP A 225 20.90 6.60 36.99
N PRO A 226 22.11 6.77 36.41
CA PRO A 226 22.66 5.81 35.46
C PRO A 226 22.95 4.43 36.06
N ALA A 227 22.95 4.27 37.39
CA ALA A 227 23.13 2.99 38.06
C ALA A 227 21.83 2.18 38.18
N ALA A 228 20.66 2.83 38.26
CA ALA A 228 19.37 2.15 38.43
C ALA A 228 18.86 1.48 37.12
N ALA A 229 19.26 1.99 35.95
CA ALA A 229 18.90 1.41 34.64
C ALA A 229 19.63 0.08 34.33
N SER A 230 20.66 -0.27 35.10
CA SER A 230 21.44 -1.51 34.94
C SER A 230 20.81 -2.74 35.61
N SER A 231 19.68 -2.63 36.32
CA SER A 231 19.23 -3.68 37.25
C SER A 231 17.95 -4.45 36.87
N SER A 232 17.41 -4.33 35.64
CA SER A 232 16.25 -5.15 35.24
C SER A 232 16.30 -5.79 33.84
N ALA A 233 17.44 -5.74 33.14
CA ALA A 233 17.66 -6.63 32.01
C ALA A 233 18.29 -7.94 32.53
N PRO A 234 17.72 -9.12 32.23
CA PRO A 234 18.38 -10.37 32.60
C PRO A 234 19.78 -10.38 31.96
N ALA A 235 20.79 -10.71 32.75
CA ALA A 235 22.17 -10.79 32.31
C ALA A 235 22.27 -11.65 31.04
N ARG A 236 22.86 -11.08 29.98
CA ARG A 236 23.04 -11.71 28.67
C ARG A 236 23.79 -13.03 28.84
N ALA A 237 23.23 -14.13 28.36
CA ALA A 237 24.00 -15.37 28.26
C ALA A 237 25.22 -15.11 27.35
N PRO A 238 26.43 -15.55 27.74
CA PRO A 238 27.62 -15.38 26.91
C PRO A 238 27.42 -16.06 25.55
N VAL A 239 27.83 -15.39 24.47
CA VAL A 239 27.79 -15.97 23.12
C VAL A 239 28.62 -17.26 23.12
N PRO A 240 28.07 -18.39 22.65
CA PRO A 240 28.82 -19.64 22.60
C PRO A 240 30.12 -19.47 21.81
N ALA A 241 31.26 -19.93 22.33
CA ALA A 241 32.55 -19.88 21.62
C ALA A 241 32.74 -21.10 20.70
N THR A 242 31.73 -21.41 19.88
CA THR A 242 31.71 -22.60 19.00
C THR A 242 32.14 -22.26 17.57
N PRO A 243 32.45 -23.28 16.74
CA PRO A 243 32.66 -23.09 15.31
C PRO A 243 31.36 -23.03 14.49
N ILE A 244 30.18 -22.99 15.13
CA ILE A 244 28.89 -23.16 14.44
C ILE A 244 28.32 -21.82 13.97
N ALA A 245 27.98 -21.71 12.68
CA ALA A 245 27.20 -20.59 12.16
C ALA A 245 26.02 -21.04 11.28
N PHE A 246 24.90 -20.33 11.42
CA PHE A 246 23.67 -20.62 10.68
C PHE A 246 23.47 -19.63 9.53
N LEU A 247 23.24 -20.18 8.35
CA LEU A 247 23.12 -19.47 7.09
C LEU A 247 21.72 -19.70 6.51
N PHE A 248 21.02 -18.62 6.21
CA PHE A 248 19.68 -18.69 5.64
C PHE A 248 19.70 -18.35 4.14
N PRO A 249 19.14 -19.20 3.26
CA PRO A 249 19.10 -18.96 1.83
C PRO A 249 18.16 -17.80 1.47
N GLY A 250 18.39 -17.25 0.28
CA GLY A 250 17.58 -16.18 -0.29
C GLY A 250 16.62 -16.65 -1.38
N GLN A 251 16.01 -15.67 -2.05
CA GLN A 251 15.15 -15.91 -3.21
C GLN A 251 15.90 -16.64 -4.32
N GLY A 252 15.24 -17.64 -4.93
CA GLY A 252 15.81 -18.57 -5.90
C GLY A 252 15.96 -20.00 -5.36
N SER A 253 15.91 -20.17 -4.04
CA SER A 253 15.98 -21.50 -3.40
C SER A 253 14.62 -22.13 -3.12
N GLN A 254 13.50 -21.43 -3.37
CA GLN A 254 12.17 -21.97 -3.13
C GLN A 254 11.86 -23.15 -4.06
N ALA A 255 11.16 -24.16 -3.53
CA ALA A 255 10.77 -25.35 -4.28
C ALA A 255 9.40 -25.85 -3.81
N VAL A 256 8.59 -26.33 -4.74
CA VAL A 256 7.34 -27.01 -4.40
C VAL A 256 7.68 -28.29 -3.64
N GLY A 257 6.97 -28.54 -2.55
CA GLY A 257 7.26 -29.61 -1.59
C GLY A 257 8.15 -29.18 -0.43
N MET A 258 8.63 -27.93 -0.39
CA MET A 258 9.29 -27.41 0.82
C MET A 258 8.31 -27.35 1.99
N LEU A 259 8.79 -27.51 3.21
CA LEU A 259 8.04 -27.73 4.46
C LEU A 259 7.52 -29.16 4.66
N GLN A 260 7.65 -30.07 3.70
CA GLN A 260 7.08 -31.41 3.81
C GLN A 260 7.66 -32.22 4.99
N GLU A 261 8.92 -32.02 5.33
CA GLU A 261 9.60 -32.76 6.41
C GLU A 261 9.43 -32.11 7.79
N SER A 262 9.11 -30.81 7.85
CA SER A 262 8.96 -30.05 9.10
C SER A 262 7.51 -29.71 9.46
N LYS A 263 6.55 -29.79 8.52
CA LYS A 263 5.14 -29.38 8.74
C LYS A 263 4.47 -30.04 9.95
N ASP A 264 4.92 -31.25 10.32
CA ASP A 264 4.32 -32.00 11.42
C ASP A 264 4.88 -31.68 12.80
N ILE A 265 5.96 -30.88 12.86
CA ILE A 265 6.57 -30.41 14.10
C ILE A 265 5.63 -29.42 14.80
N PRO A 266 5.29 -29.58 16.09
CA PRO A 266 4.34 -28.70 16.78
C PRO A 266 4.67 -27.20 16.69
N ALA A 267 5.95 -26.84 16.85
CA ALA A 267 6.41 -25.46 16.72
C ALA A 267 6.22 -24.91 15.28
N VAL A 268 6.37 -25.76 14.26
CA VAL A 268 6.18 -25.38 12.86
C VAL A 268 4.69 -25.26 12.53
N LYS A 269 3.82 -26.13 13.07
CA LYS A 269 2.36 -25.99 12.93
C LYS A 269 1.86 -24.66 13.48
N ASP A 270 2.32 -24.29 14.67
CA ASP A 270 2.00 -22.99 15.28
C ASP A 270 2.54 -21.82 14.44
N MET A 271 3.78 -21.92 13.96
CA MET A 271 4.38 -20.92 13.07
C MET A 271 3.58 -20.73 11.78
N LEU A 272 3.09 -21.82 11.17
CA LEU A 272 2.28 -21.78 9.96
C LEU A 272 0.89 -21.19 10.20
N ALA A 273 0.25 -21.52 11.33
CA ALA A 273 -1.02 -20.92 11.72
C ALA A 273 -0.89 -19.40 11.92
N ARG A 274 0.17 -18.96 12.60
CA ARG A 274 0.49 -17.53 12.75
C ARG A 274 0.83 -16.87 11.42
N ALA A 275 1.54 -17.59 10.54
CA ALA A 275 1.84 -17.08 9.20
C ALA A 275 0.57 -16.84 8.39
N GLN A 276 -0.37 -17.79 8.40
CA GLN A 276 -1.66 -17.64 7.71
C GLN A 276 -2.45 -16.43 8.23
N ALA A 277 -2.45 -16.19 9.54
CA ALA A 277 -3.11 -15.02 10.13
C ALA A 277 -2.51 -13.68 9.67
N VAL A 278 -1.18 -13.62 9.50
CA VAL A 278 -0.48 -12.41 9.02
C VAL A 278 -0.62 -12.22 7.50
N LEU A 279 -0.51 -13.30 6.75
CA LEU A 279 -0.46 -13.26 5.29
C LEU A 279 -1.85 -13.15 4.66
N GLY A 280 -2.86 -13.79 5.26
CA GLY A 280 -4.23 -13.87 4.75
C GLY A 280 -4.45 -14.99 3.73
N TYR A 281 -3.50 -15.91 3.57
CA TYR A 281 -3.60 -17.07 2.69
C TYR A 281 -2.86 -18.28 3.27
N ASP A 282 -3.17 -19.47 2.78
CA ASP A 282 -2.52 -20.71 3.18
C ASP A 282 -1.13 -20.84 2.53
N LEU A 283 -0.11 -20.48 3.30
CA LEU A 283 1.29 -20.58 2.87
C LEU A 283 1.77 -22.04 2.79
N LEU A 284 1.22 -22.92 3.63
CA LEU A 284 1.60 -24.33 3.65
C LEU A 284 1.16 -25.02 2.36
N ALA A 285 -0.11 -24.87 1.99
CA ALA A 285 -0.64 -25.42 0.74
C ALA A 285 0.17 -24.93 -0.47
N LEU A 286 0.46 -23.62 -0.53
CA LEU A 286 1.27 -23.05 -1.61
C LEU A 286 2.69 -23.64 -1.65
N SER A 287 3.30 -23.87 -0.50
CA SER A 287 4.68 -24.39 -0.40
C SER A 287 4.76 -25.88 -0.75
N LEU A 288 3.75 -26.67 -0.38
CA LEU A 288 3.70 -28.11 -0.65
C LEU A 288 3.24 -28.44 -2.07
N GLU A 289 2.20 -27.76 -2.55
CA GLU A 289 1.46 -28.14 -3.77
C GLU A 289 1.72 -27.19 -4.94
N GLY A 290 2.15 -25.96 -4.66
CA GLY A 290 2.35 -24.92 -5.67
C GLY A 290 1.05 -24.19 -6.05
N PRO A 291 0.87 -23.77 -7.32
CA PRO A 291 1.70 -24.04 -8.49
C PRO A 291 3.07 -23.34 -8.43
N LYS A 292 4.09 -23.95 -9.03
CA LYS A 292 5.49 -23.44 -9.00
C LYS A 292 5.58 -21.98 -9.45
N ALA A 293 4.86 -21.59 -10.50
CA ALA A 293 4.87 -20.22 -11.01
C ALA A 293 4.40 -19.18 -9.97
N LYS A 294 3.41 -19.54 -9.13
CA LYS A 294 2.95 -18.68 -8.05
C LYS A 294 3.95 -18.64 -6.89
N LEU A 295 4.55 -19.78 -6.56
CA LEU A 295 5.58 -19.85 -5.53
C LEU A 295 6.86 -19.08 -5.93
N ASP A 296 7.19 -19.03 -7.21
CA ASP A 296 8.33 -18.27 -7.75
C ASP A 296 8.09 -16.76 -7.82
N ASP A 297 6.84 -16.30 -7.75
CA ASP A 297 6.52 -14.87 -7.68
C ASP A 297 7.08 -14.31 -6.37
N THR A 298 7.78 -13.18 -6.48
CA THR A 298 8.48 -12.50 -5.38
C THR A 298 7.58 -12.17 -4.19
N VAL A 299 6.28 -11.93 -4.44
CA VAL A 299 5.28 -11.68 -3.39
C VAL A 299 5.12 -12.89 -2.46
N TYR A 300 5.23 -14.11 -3.00
CA TYR A 300 5.00 -15.35 -2.25
C TYR A 300 6.31 -16.05 -1.89
N ALA A 301 7.31 -16.04 -2.77
CA ALA A 301 8.61 -16.65 -2.56
C ALA A 301 9.25 -16.15 -1.27
N GLN A 302 9.16 -14.84 -0.99
CA GLN A 302 9.81 -14.25 0.17
C GLN A 302 9.20 -14.71 1.51
N PRO A 303 7.88 -14.57 1.77
CA PRO A 303 7.26 -15.15 2.95
C PRO A 303 7.49 -16.66 3.09
N ALA A 304 7.42 -17.39 1.98
CA ALA A 304 7.53 -18.84 1.98
C ALA A 304 8.94 -19.32 2.39
N LEU A 305 9.98 -18.69 1.83
CA LEU A 305 11.38 -18.93 2.22
C LEU A 305 11.67 -18.49 3.66
N PHE A 306 11.06 -17.39 4.11
CA PHE A 306 11.23 -16.92 5.48
C PHE A 306 10.70 -17.95 6.49
N VAL A 307 9.48 -18.45 6.28
CA VAL A 307 8.89 -19.48 7.14
C VAL A 307 9.66 -20.80 7.02
N ALA A 308 10.04 -21.21 5.80
CA ALA A 308 10.86 -22.42 5.61
C ALA A 308 12.21 -22.34 6.32
N GLY A 309 12.92 -21.20 6.27
CA GLY A 309 14.19 -21.04 6.97
C GLY A 309 14.05 -21.21 8.48
N LEU A 310 13.00 -20.65 9.09
CA LEU A 310 12.74 -20.79 10.52
C LEU A 310 12.20 -22.18 10.89
N ALA A 311 11.43 -22.81 10.01
CA ALA A 311 11.00 -24.20 10.19
C ALA A 311 12.17 -25.18 10.14
N ALA A 312 13.18 -24.93 9.30
CA ALA A 312 14.42 -25.70 9.27
C ALA A 312 15.21 -25.59 10.59
N VAL A 313 15.14 -24.46 11.30
CA VAL A 313 15.71 -24.33 12.65
C VAL A 313 15.03 -25.28 13.62
N GLU A 314 13.69 -25.33 13.60
CA GLU A 314 12.92 -26.22 14.49
C GLU A 314 13.10 -27.69 14.13
N ARG A 315 13.27 -28.01 12.84
CA ARG A 315 13.68 -29.35 12.39
C ARG A 315 15.06 -29.72 12.93
N LEU A 316 16.05 -28.84 12.75
CA LEU A 316 17.39 -29.05 13.30
C LEU A 316 17.36 -29.19 14.82
N ARG A 317 16.47 -28.48 15.53
CA ARG A 317 16.33 -28.58 16.98
C ARG A 317 15.88 -29.98 17.41
N GLN A 318 14.99 -30.63 16.66
CA GLN A 318 14.61 -32.02 16.93
C GLN A 318 15.78 -33.00 16.69
N ASP A 319 16.52 -32.80 15.60
CA ASP A 319 17.58 -33.71 15.19
C ASP A 319 18.88 -33.50 15.99
N ASN A 320 19.17 -32.26 16.38
CA ASN A 320 20.41 -31.83 17.03
C ASN A 320 20.24 -30.50 17.78
N ALA A 321 19.54 -30.53 18.92
CA ALA A 321 19.35 -29.36 19.79
C ALA A 321 20.68 -28.68 20.19
N ALA A 322 21.73 -29.47 20.43
CA ALA A 322 23.05 -28.95 20.81
C ALA A 322 23.69 -28.07 19.72
N ALA A 323 23.46 -28.35 18.44
CA ALA A 323 23.93 -27.49 17.36
C ALA A 323 23.19 -26.14 17.34
N VAL A 324 21.89 -26.13 17.67
CA VAL A 324 21.07 -24.91 17.75
C VAL A 324 21.50 -24.04 18.92
N GLU A 325 21.70 -24.63 20.10
CA GLU A 325 22.22 -23.92 21.28
C GLU A 325 23.67 -23.48 21.10
N GLY A 326 24.44 -24.27 20.35
CA GLY A 326 25.82 -23.97 20.01
C GLY A 326 25.97 -22.93 18.92
N ALA A 327 24.92 -22.45 18.24
CA ALA A 327 25.07 -21.45 17.18
C ALA A 327 25.69 -20.15 17.74
N SER A 328 26.77 -19.68 17.12
CA SER A 328 27.55 -18.55 17.64
C SER A 328 27.70 -17.38 16.67
N ALA A 329 27.17 -17.52 15.46
CA ALA A 329 26.99 -16.46 14.48
C ALA A 329 25.88 -16.85 13.51
N THR A 330 25.27 -15.88 12.86
CA THR A 330 24.32 -16.13 11.78
C THR A 330 24.39 -15.06 10.68
N ALA A 331 24.03 -15.46 9.47
CA ALA A 331 23.88 -14.57 8.34
C ALA A 331 22.78 -15.11 7.43
N GLY A 332 22.25 -14.30 6.54
CA GLY A 332 21.40 -14.83 5.48
C GLY A 332 21.50 -14.02 4.20
N LEU A 333 21.27 -14.68 3.09
CA LEU A 333 21.44 -14.11 1.76
C LEU A 333 20.18 -13.32 1.37
N SER A 334 20.29 -12.00 1.27
CA SER A 334 19.21 -11.08 0.95
C SER A 334 18.02 -11.26 1.90
N LEU A 335 16.95 -11.92 1.46
CA LEU A 335 15.82 -12.29 2.30
C LEU A 335 16.23 -13.07 3.56
N GLY A 336 17.24 -13.94 3.46
CA GLY A 336 17.67 -14.76 4.60
C GLY A 336 18.15 -13.92 5.80
N GLU A 337 18.54 -12.67 5.60
CA GLU A 337 18.95 -11.76 6.68
C GLU A 337 17.81 -11.54 7.69
N TYR A 338 16.55 -11.57 7.24
CA TYR A 338 15.38 -11.48 8.10
C TYR A 338 15.19 -12.75 8.95
N CYS A 339 15.46 -13.93 8.39
CA CYS A 339 15.48 -15.18 9.17
C CYS A 339 16.58 -15.14 10.23
N ALA A 340 17.76 -14.65 9.87
CA ALA A 340 18.90 -14.51 10.78
C ALA A 340 18.58 -13.56 11.95
N LEU A 341 17.91 -12.43 11.66
CA LEU A 341 17.46 -11.48 12.68
C LEU A 341 16.42 -12.10 13.62
N VAL A 342 15.44 -12.85 13.11
CA VAL A 342 14.46 -13.54 13.96
C VAL A 342 15.11 -14.65 14.79
N PHE A 343 15.97 -15.46 14.18
CA PHE A 343 16.71 -16.51 14.88
C PHE A 343 17.58 -15.93 16.03
N SER A 344 18.26 -14.82 15.78
CA SER A 344 19.06 -14.14 16.81
C SER A 344 18.23 -13.51 17.92
N GLY A 345 16.91 -13.37 17.75
CA GLY A 345 16.01 -12.70 18.69
C GLY A 345 15.93 -11.18 18.52
N ALA A 346 16.58 -10.61 17.49
CA ALA A 346 16.51 -9.19 17.17
C ALA A 346 15.13 -8.77 16.67
N LEU A 347 14.38 -9.70 16.07
CA LEU A 347 13.01 -9.53 15.59
C LEU A 347 12.11 -10.64 16.13
N SER A 348 10.82 -10.30 16.35
CA SER A 348 9.78 -11.31 16.54
C SER A 348 9.44 -11.99 15.21
N PHE A 349 8.84 -13.18 15.25
CA PHE A 349 8.42 -13.89 14.04
C PHE A 349 7.37 -13.07 13.26
N GLU A 350 6.36 -12.55 13.95
CA GLU A 350 5.24 -11.82 13.36
C GLU A 350 5.70 -10.51 12.73
N ASP A 351 6.58 -9.77 13.39
CA ASP A 351 7.10 -8.52 12.84
C ASP A 351 8.04 -8.80 11.67
N GLY A 352 8.89 -9.83 11.78
CA GLY A 352 9.73 -10.30 10.67
C GLY A 352 8.89 -10.66 9.45
N LEU A 353 7.81 -11.42 9.63
CA LEU A 353 6.92 -11.82 8.54
C LEU A 353 6.15 -10.64 7.92
N LYS A 354 5.67 -9.69 8.73
CA LYS A 354 5.04 -8.45 8.23
C LYS A 354 6.01 -7.63 7.38
N ILE A 355 7.25 -7.47 7.85
CA ILE A 355 8.29 -6.76 7.10
C ILE A 355 8.59 -7.48 5.78
N VAL A 356 8.76 -8.81 5.82
CA VAL A 356 9.03 -9.64 4.64
C VAL A 356 7.87 -9.59 3.63
N LYS A 357 6.62 -9.59 4.09
CA LYS A 357 5.45 -9.42 3.22
C LYS A 357 5.52 -8.09 2.45
N VAL A 358 5.70 -6.98 3.16
CA VAL A 358 5.83 -5.64 2.56
C VAL A 358 7.04 -5.57 1.62
N ARG A 359 8.17 -6.18 2.00
CA ARG A 359 9.36 -6.28 1.17
C ARG A 359 9.09 -7.01 -0.14
N GLY A 360 8.46 -8.20 -0.08
CA GLY A 360 8.11 -8.99 -1.26
C GLY A 360 7.15 -8.26 -2.19
N GLU A 361 6.07 -7.69 -1.66
CA GLU A 361 5.08 -6.91 -2.40
C GLU A 361 5.70 -5.68 -3.07
N SER A 362 6.47 -4.90 -2.32
CA SER A 362 7.06 -3.66 -2.83
C SER A 362 8.19 -3.90 -3.84
N MET A 363 9.01 -4.94 -3.65
CA MET A 363 10.02 -5.35 -4.63
C MET A 363 9.39 -5.88 -5.92
N ALA A 364 8.29 -6.65 -5.82
CA ALA A 364 7.56 -7.12 -6.99
C ALA A 364 6.89 -5.97 -7.76
N ALA A 365 6.37 -4.97 -7.05
CA ALA A 365 5.82 -3.76 -7.65
C ALA A 365 6.91 -2.94 -8.35
N ALA A 366 8.04 -2.69 -7.69
CA ALA A 366 9.20 -2.04 -8.30
C ALA A 366 9.72 -2.81 -9.53
N GLY A 367 9.66 -4.16 -9.48
CA GLY A 367 9.86 -5.10 -10.59
C GLY A 367 9.17 -4.72 -11.92
N LYS A 368 7.99 -4.09 -11.81
CA LYS A 368 7.09 -3.77 -12.92
C LYS A 368 7.13 -2.29 -13.30
N MET A 369 7.92 -1.47 -12.61
CA MET A 369 7.99 -0.03 -12.84
C MET A 369 9.04 0.31 -13.90
N GLY A 370 8.75 1.32 -14.72
CA GLY A 370 9.70 1.86 -15.68
C GLY A 370 10.10 0.85 -16.77
N LYS A 371 11.36 0.94 -17.22
CA LYS A 371 11.87 0.08 -18.29
C LYS A 371 12.05 -1.36 -17.80
N PRO A 372 11.82 -2.38 -18.65
CA PRO A 372 12.10 -3.77 -18.28
C PRO A 372 13.51 -3.94 -17.74
N HIS A 373 13.64 -4.58 -16.59
CA HIS A 373 14.91 -4.76 -15.90
C HIS A 373 14.97 -6.13 -15.22
N GLY A 374 16.17 -6.58 -14.84
CA GLY A 374 16.39 -7.91 -14.29
C GLY A 374 17.77 -8.09 -13.68
N MET A 375 18.23 -9.33 -13.61
CA MET A 375 19.54 -9.70 -13.06
C MET A 375 20.27 -10.68 -13.99
N LEU A 376 21.60 -10.60 -14.04
CA LEU A 376 22.50 -11.44 -14.83
C LEU A 376 23.59 -12.01 -13.92
N SER A 377 23.71 -13.33 -13.86
CA SER A 377 24.81 -14.00 -13.18
C SER A 377 26.02 -14.10 -14.11
N ILE A 378 27.18 -13.68 -13.63
CA ILE A 378 28.47 -13.73 -14.32
C ILE A 378 29.44 -14.57 -13.48
N ILE A 379 30.09 -15.55 -14.11
CA ILE A 379 31.07 -16.44 -13.48
C ILE A 379 32.35 -16.43 -14.31
N GLY A 380 33.50 -16.32 -13.63
CA GLY A 380 34.83 -16.45 -14.23
C GLY A 380 35.51 -15.14 -14.59
N LEU A 381 34.99 -14.00 -14.13
CA LEU A 381 35.63 -12.68 -14.28
C LEU A 381 35.98 -12.09 -12.92
N GLY A 382 37.03 -11.26 -12.88
CA GLY A 382 37.40 -10.50 -11.69
C GLY A 382 36.47 -9.31 -11.44
N ASP A 383 36.54 -8.74 -10.24
CA ASP A 383 35.65 -7.65 -9.81
C ASP A 383 35.82 -6.40 -10.68
N THR A 384 37.08 -6.03 -10.92
CA THR A 384 37.45 -4.90 -11.79
C THR A 384 36.91 -5.06 -13.20
N ASP A 385 36.91 -6.28 -13.75
CA ASP A 385 36.43 -6.54 -15.11
C ASP A 385 34.92 -6.32 -15.18
N VAL A 386 34.17 -6.87 -14.21
CA VAL A 386 32.70 -6.73 -14.16
C VAL A 386 32.30 -5.27 -13.89
N GLU A 387 33.03 -4.56 -13.03
CA GLU A 387 32.84 -3.13 -12.77
C GLU A 387 33.08 -2.28 -14.02
N THR A 388 34.14 -2.60 -14.77
CA THR A 388 34.48 -1.93 -16.04
C THR A 388 33.38 -2.17 -17.07
N ILE A 389 32.94 -3.43 -17.25
CA ILE A 389 31.83 -3.76 -18.15
C ILE A 389 30.58 -2.96 -17.80
N CYS A 390 30.19 -2.92 -16.52
CA CYS A 390 29.02 -2.16 -16.09
C CYS A 390 29.19 -0.65 -16.39
N LYS A 391 30.38 -0.10 -16.15
CA LYS A 391 30.68 1.31 -16.43
C LYS A 391 30.61 1.63 -17.92
N ASP A 392 31.16 0.78 -18.76
CA ASP A 392 31.19 0.96 -20.21
C ASP A 392 29.79 0.88 -20.81
N VAL A 393 28.99 -0.11 -20.37
CA VAL A 393 27.58 -0.24 -20.77
C VAL A 393 26.77 1.00 -20.39
N ARG A 394 26.91 1.49 -19.14
CA ARG A 394 26.24 2.73 -18.72
C ARG A 394 26.70 3.94 -19.53
N SER A 395 27.99 4.03 -19.86
CA SER A 395 28.55 5.13 -20.65
C SER A 395 28.02 5.12 -22.09
N ALA A 396 27.88 3.94 -22.69
CA ALA A 396 27.36 3.78 -24.05
C ALA A 396 25.85 4.07 -24.16
N ARG A 397 25.06 3.71 -23.14
CA ARG A 397 23.59 3.89 -23.14
C ARG A 397 23.10 5.18 -22.47
N GLY A 398 23.99 5.93 -21.82
CA GLY A 398 23.70 7.19 -21.16
C GLY A 398 23.39 7.08 -19.66
N ALA A 399 23.51 8.21 -18.96
CA ALA A 399 23.53 8.30 -17.49
C ALA A 399 22.28 7.77 -16.76
N ALA A 400 21.12 7.72 -17.43
CA ALA A 400 19.89 7.17 -16.86
C ALA A 400 19.86 5.63 -16.84
N THR A 401 20.83 4.97 -17.46
CA THR A 401 20.89 3.50 -17.54
C THR A 401 21.44 2.91 -16.25
N VAL A 402 20.68 2.02 -15.63
CA VAL A 402 21.15 1.22 -14.49
C VAL A 402 21.71 -0.10 -15.01
N CYS A 403 22.95 -0.38 -14.61
CA CYS A 403 23.64 -1.66 -14.78
C CYS A 403 24.74 -1.66 -13.72
N GLN A 404 24.60 -2.39 -12.63
CA GLN A 404 25.53 -2.35 -11.51
C GLN A 404 25.68 -3.72 -10.86
N LEU A 405 26.76 -3.91 -10.09
CA LEU A 405 26.91 -5.06 -9.23
C LEU A 405 25.79 -5.08 -8.17
N ALA A 406 25.21 -6.25 -7.98
CA ALA A 406 24.09 -6.50 -7.09
C ALA A 406 24.42 -7.59 -6.06
N ASN A 407 25.25 -8.57 -6.41
CA ASN A 407 25.69 -9.60 -5.47
C ASN A 407 27.14 -10.01 -5.73
N TYR A 408 27.93 -10.05 -4.66
CA TYR A 408 29.23 -10.70 -4.60
C TYR A 408 29.05 -12.06 -3.95
N LEU A 409 28.99 -13.16 -4.71
CA LEU A 409 28.57 -14.47 -4.19
C LEU A 409 29.73 -15.34 -3.69
N PHE A 410 30.77 -15.48 -4.51
CA PHE A 410 31.97 -16.29 -4.27
C PHE A 410 33.08 -15.81 -5.23
N PRO A 411 34.35 -16.23 -5.09
CA PRO A 411 35.42 -15.73 -5.95
C PRO A 411 35.09 -15.86 -7.45
N GLN A 412 35.13 -14.72 -8.16
CA GLN A 412 34.74 -14.60 -9.58
C GLN A 412 33.29 -15.00 -9.89
N GLY A 413 32.41 -14.99 -8.89
CA GLY A 413 30.97 -15.21 -9.02
C GLY A 413 30.23 -13.95 -8.63
N ARG A 414 29.70 -13.24 -9.63
CA ARG A 414 29.00 -11.96 -9.46
C ARG A 414 27.60 -12.03 -10.04
N VAL A 415 26.72 -11.19 -9.53
CA VAL A 415 25.45 -10.87 -10.18
C VAL A 415 25.43 -9.38 -10.41
N ILE A 416 25.12 -8.99 -11.64
CA ILE A 416 24.81 -7.61 -12.00
C ILE A 416 23.32 -7.48 -12.23
N SER A 417 22.78 -6.30 -11.98
CA SER A 417 21.35 -6.01 -12.11
C SER A 417 21.15 -4.64 -12.73
N GLY A 418 20.07 -4.48 -13.49
CA GLY A 418 19.83 -3.26 -14.25
C GLY A 418 18.78 -3.44 -15.34
N HIS A 419 18.68 -2.46 -16.25
CA HIS A 419 17.78 -2.53 -17.40
C HIS A 419 18.16 -3.70 -18.32
N LYS A 420 17.15 -4.40 -18.87
CA LYS A 420 17.35 -5.64 -19.63
C LYS A 420 18.26 -5.44 -20.85
N ASP A 421 18.07 -4.34 -21.55
CA ASP A 421 18.88 -3.95 -22.71
C ASP A 421 20.36 -3.71 -22.32
N ALA A 422 20.60 -3.11 -21.16
CA ALA A 422 21.95 -2.96 -20.62
C ALA A 422 22.56 -4.31 -20.18
N LEU A 423 21.74 -5.23 -19.63
CA LEU A 423 22.19 -6.56 -19.25
C LEU A 423 22.53 -7.44 -20.46
N GLU A 424 21.84 -7.27 -21.59
CA GLU A 424 22.15 -7.95 -22.85
C GLU A 424 23.54 -7.54 -23.36
N ASP A 425 23.86 -6.24 -23.37
CA ASP A 425 25.19 -5.75 -23.73
C ASP A 425 26.26 -6.24 -22.75
N ALA A 426 25.97 -6.16 -21.44
CA ALA A 426 26.89 -6.61 -20.40
C ALA A 426 27.16 -8.13 -20.51
N MET A 427 26.16 -8.92 -20.89
CA MET A 427 26.31 -10.36 -21.13
C MET A 427 27.24 -10.62 -22.32
N ALA A 428 27.04 -9.92 -23.44
CA ALA A 428 27.91 -10.05 -24.61
C ALA A 428 29.35 -9.61 -24.30
N ALA A 429 29.51 -8.49 -23.58
CA ALA A 429 30.80 -8.00 -23.14
C ALA A 429 31.51 -8.97 -22.17
N ALA A 430 30.78 -9.56 -21.22
CA ALA A 430 31.33 -10.53 -20.29
C ALA A 430 31.81 -11.80 -21.00
N ILE A 431 31.03 -12.33 -21.95
CA ILE A 431 31.45 -13.49 -22.77
C ILE A 431 32.71 -13.16 -23.56
N LYS A 432 32.76 -11.97 -24.18
CA LYS A 432 33.93 -11.50 -24.92
C LYS A 432 35.17 -11.32 -24.03
N ALA A 433 34.98 -10.90 -22.78
CA ALA A 433 36.03 -10.76 -21.78
C ALA A 433 36.51 -12.09 -21.18
N GLY A 434 35.92 -13.23 -21.58
CA GLY A 434 36.33 -14.56 -21.13
C GLY A 434 35.54 -15.12 -19.94
N ALA A 435 34.34 -14.60 -19.66
CA ALA A 435 33.47 -15.19 -18.63
C ALA A 435 33.19 -16.66 -18.96
N LEU A 436 33.34 -17.54 -17.97
CA LEU A 436 33.00 -18.96 -18.08
C LEU A 436 31.50 -19.16 -18.27
N LYS A 437 30.68 -18.28 -17.68
CA LYS A 437 29.23 -18.31 -17.79
C LYS A 437 28.64 -16.93 -17.55
N ALA A 438 27.73 -16.49 -18.43
CA ALA A 438 26.90 -15.31 -18.22
C ALA A 438 25.44 -15.67 -18.54
N VAL A 439 24.56 -15.70 -17.53
CA VAL A 439 23.19 -16.22 -17.68
C VAL A 439 22.17 -15.33 -16.95
N PRO A 440 21.07 -14.92 -17.62
CA PRO A 440 19.99 -14.19 -16.98
C PRO A 440 19.32 -14.99 -15.86
N LEU A 441 18.96 -14.33 -14.77
CA LEU A 441 18.24 -14.95 -13.66
C LEU A 441 16.73 -14.80 -13.84
N ALA A 442 15.99 -15.86 -13.52
CA ALA A 442 14.52 -15.87 -13.57
C ALA A 442 13.93 -15.15 -12.35
N VAL A 443 14.04 -13.82 -12.34
CA VAL A 443 13.53 -12.94 -11.28
C VAL A 443 12.71 -11.80 -11.87
N SER A 444 11.84 -11.22 -11.05
CA SER A 444 10.86 -10.20 -11.46
C SER A 444 11.44 -8.79 -11.60
N GLY A 445 12.68 -8.55 -11.15
CA GLY A 445 13.27 -7.20 -11.18
C GLY A 445 14.77 -7.15 -10.94
N ALA A 446 15.33 -5.94 -11.03
CA ALA A 446 16.75 -5.66 -10.82
C ALA A 446 17.03 -5.37 -9.33
N PHE A 447 17.04 -6.43 -8.51
CA PHE A 447 17.22 -6.31 -7.07
C PHE A 447 18.62 -5.82 -6.69
N HIS A 448 18.73 -5.19 -5.51
CA HIS A 448 19.99 -4.67 -4.96
C HIS A 448 20.59 -3.55 -5.84
N THR A 449 19.72 -2.72 -6.41
CA THR A 449 20.08 -1.56 -7.22
C THR A 449 19.23 -0.34 -6.91
N SER A 450 19.62 0.82 -7.45
CA SER A 450 18.82 2.04 -7.36
C SER A 450 17.39 1.90 -7.92
N LEU A 451 17.12 0.93 -8.80
CA LEU A 451 15.76 0.65 -9.30
C LEU A 451 14.80 0.17 -8.20
N MET A 452 15.33 -0.30 -7.07
CA MET A 452 14.53 -0.72 -5.91
C MET A 452 14.24 0.41 -4.93
N GLN A 453 14.57 1.67 -5.25
CA GLN A 453 14.30 2.82 -4.37
C GLN A 453 12.82 2.92 -3.93
N PRO A 454 11.81 2.72 -4.81
CA PRO A 454 10.41 2.70 -4.37
C PRO A 454 10.10 1.60 -3.33
N ALA A 455 10.74 0.43 -3.48
CA ALA A 455 10.59 -0.67 -2.53
C ALA A 455 11.25 -0.35 -1.18
N ARG A 456 12.43 0.28 -1.21
CA ARG A 456 13.11 0.80 0.00
C ARG A 456 12.24 1.80 0.75
N ASP A 457 11.60 2.73 0.04
CA ASP A 457 10.76 3.75 0.68
C ASP A 457 9.53 3.14 1.36
N ALA A 458 8.93 2.11 0.75
CA ALA A 458 7.87 1.33 1.37
C ALA A 458 8.37 0.55 2.60
N LEU A 459 9.54 -0.08 2.49
CA LEU A 459 10.13 -0.86 3.57
C LEU A 459 10.50 -0.02 4.79
N ILE A 460 11.07 1.18 4.60
CA ILE A 460 11.44 2.08 5.72
C ILE A 460 10.23 2.43 6.59
N LYS A 461 9.03 2.56 5.99
CA LYS A 461 7.81 2.85 6.73
C LYS A 461 7.50 1.72 7.72
N VAL A 462 7.45 0.47 7.26
CA VAL A 462 7.17 -0.69 8.15
C VAL A 462 8.30 -0.92 9.16
N LEU A 463 9.56 -0.72 8.77
CA LEU A 463 10.70 -0.84 9.68
C LEU A 463 10.61 0.16 10.84
N SER A 464 10.04 1.35 10.62
CA SER A 464 9.88 2.38 11.67
C SER A 464 8.81 2.05 12.72
N GLU A 465 7.93 1.09 12.41
CA GLU A 465 6.82 0.67 13.28
C GLU A 465 7.21 -0.51 14.18
N VAL A 466 8.32 -1.20 13.87
CA VAL A 466 8.78 -2.40 14.56
C VAL A 466 9.86 -2.08 15.58
N ARG A 467 9.84 -2.79 16.72
CA ARG A 467 10.90 -2.72 17.73
C ARG A 467 11.95 -3.79 17.48
N PHE A 468 13.18 -3.34 17.26
CA PHE A 468 14.35 -4.21 17.18
C PHE A 468 14.95 -4.42 18.58
N GLN A 469 15.45 -5.63 18.82
CA GLN A 469 16.18 -6.00 20.02
C GLN A 469 17.64 -6.29 19.69
N GLU A 470 18.50 -6.25 20.71
CA GLU A 470 19.90 -6.62 20.54
C GLU A 470 20.00 -8.10 20.15
N PRO A 471 20.69 -8.45 19.05
CA PRO A 471 20.90 -9.84 18.67
C PRO A 471 21.60 -10.64 19.77
N ARG A 472 21.05 -11.81 20.13
CA ARG A 472 21.69 -12.72 21.12
C ARG A 472 23.04 -13.23 20.65
N ILE A 473 23.18 -13.41 19.34
CA ILE A 473 24.41 -13.81 18.64
C ILE A 473 24.69 -12.81 17.50
N PRO A 474 25.94 -12.64 17.07
CA PRO A 474 26.30 -11.81 15.92
C PRO A 474 25.50 -12.18 14.66
N VAL A 475 24.85 -11.17 14.08
CA VAL A 475 24.17 -11.27 12.77
C VAL A 475 24.96 -10.44 11.77
N TYR A 476 25.40 -11.04 10.67
CA TYR A 476 26.22 -10.35 9.66
C TYR A 476 25.36 -9.65 8.61
N SER A 477 25.64 -8.36 8.41
CA SER A 477 24.95 -7.51 7.45
C SER A 477 25.34 -7.82 6.01
N ASN A 478 24.36 -7.87 5.11
CA ASN A 478 24.64 -8.01 3.68
C ASN A 478 25.30 -6.77 3.06
N VAL A 479 25.18 -5.60 3.69
CA VAL A 479 25.71 -4.35 3.16
C VAL A 479 27.19 -4.18 3.52
N THR A 480 27.57 -4.52 4.76
CA THR A 480 28.93 -4.29 5.27
C THR A 480 29.76 -5.57 5.36
N ALA A 481 29.15 -6.75 5.30
CA ALA A 481 29.77 -8.03 5.63
C ALA A 481 30.34 -8.12 7.06
N GLU A 482 29.86 -7.25 7.95
CA GLU A 482 30.24 -7.18 9.36
C GLU A 482 29.03 -7.44 10.26
N PRO A 483 29.24 -7.87 11.52
CA PRO A 483 28.16 -7.96 12.50
C PRO A 483 27.45 -6.62 12.70
N PHE A 484 26.14 -6.65 12.89
CA PHE A 484 25.42 -5.49 13.40
C PHE A 484 26.01 -5.01 14.73
N ALA A 485 26.36 -3.73 14.81
CA ALA A 485 26.97 -3.15 16.00
C ALA A 485 25.99 -3.06 17.17
N ASN A 486 24.73 -2.70 16.89
CA ASN A 486 23.65 -2.58 17.86
C ASN A 486 22.28 -2.66 17.16
N ALA A 487 21.22 -2.78 17.95
CA ALA A 487 19.85 -2.92 17.46
C ALA A 487 19.32 -1.67 16.71
N ALA A 488 19.84 -0.48 17.03
CA ALA A 488 19.38 0.78 16.44
C ALA A 488 19.84 0.95 14.98
N ASP A 489 20.94 0.30 14.59
CA ASP A 489 21.48 0.37 13.22
C ASP A 489 20.75 -0.56 12.23
N ILE A 490 20.05 -1.59 12.74
CA ILE A 490 19.40 -2.63 11.92
C ILE A 490 18.41 -2.03 10.90
N PRO A 491 17.45 -1.15 11.27
CA PRO A 491 16.47 -0.61 10.31
C PRO A 491 17.13 0.13 9.15
N ALA A 492 18.13 0.98 9.45
CA ALA A 492 18.82 1.77 8.44
C ALA A 492 19.57 0.85 7.46
N MET A 493 20.22 -0.19 7.97
CA MET A 493 20.94 -1.17 7.17
C MET A 493 20.00 -2.01 6.29
N LEU A 494 18.86 -2.47 6.81
CA LEU A 494 17.86 -3.21 6.04
C LEU A 494 17.27 -2.35 4.91
N GLY A 495 17.11 -1.05 5.13
CA GLY A 495 16.74 -0.12 4.07
C GLY A 495 17.81 0.00 2.97
N ARG A 496 19.09 0.10 3.36
CA ARG A 496 20.23 0.11 2.43
C ARG A 496 20.34 -1.19 1.64
N GLN A 497 20.11 -2.34 2.29
CA GLN A 497 20.18 -3.68 1.71
C GLN A 497 19.37 -3.84 0.41
N LEU A 498 18.24 -3.14 0.26
CA LEU A 498 17.40 -3.24 -0.94
C LEU A 498 18.02 -2.61 -2.19
N VAL A 499 18.89 -1.61 -2.00
CA VAL A 499 19.43 -0.78 -3.09
C VAL A 499 20.94 -0.86 -3.23
N GLU A 500 21.61 -1.51 -2.27
CA GLU A 500 23.05 -1.73 -2.24
C GLU A 500 23.42 -3.20 -2.49
N PRO A 501 24.62 -3.48 -3.02
CA PRO A 501 25.04 -4.84 -3.36
C PRO A 501 25.15 -5.74 -2.12
N VAL A 502 24.78 -7.01 -2.26
CA VAL A 502 24.94 -8.04 -1.23
C VAL A 502 26.39 -8.54 -1.21
N GLN A 503 27.10 -8.27 -0.12
CA GLN A 503 28.49 -8.64 0.16
C GLN A 503 28.61 -10.07 0.71
N TRP A 504 28.07 -11.06 -0.01
CA TRP A 504 27.96 -12.44 0.49
C TRP A 504 29.31 -13.16 0.56
N GLU A 505 30.17 -13.01 -0.45
CA GLU A 505 31.52 -13.57 -0.44
C GLU A 505 32.32 -13.09 0.77
N SER A 506 32.28 -11.77 1.03
CA SER A 506 32.94 -11.15 2.17
C SER A 506 32.35 -11.64 3.49
N THR A 507 31.03 -11.81 3.57
CA THR A 507 30.34 -12.35 4.76
C THR A 507 30.81 -13.77 5.07
N LEU A 508 30.87 -14.65 4.06
CA LEU A 508 31.35 -16.02 4.22
C LEU A 508 32.83 -16.05 4.64
N LYS A 509 33.67 -15.21 4.03
CA LYS A 509 35.09 -15.08 4.42
C LYS A 509 35.24 -14.59 5.86
N ALA A 510 34.45 -13.61 6.28
CA ALA A 510 34.48 -13.08 7.64
C ALA A 510 34.05 -14.11 8.68
N LEU A 511 33.02 -14.90 8.38
CA LEU A 511 32.58 -16.02 9.24
C LEU A 511 33.66 -17.10 9.36
N ILE A 512 34.21 -17.57 8.23
CA ILE A 512 35.24 -18.62 8.21
C ILE A 512 36.52 -18.12 8.90
N GLY A 513 36.97 -16.89 8.60
CA GLY A 513 38.12 -16.24 9.25
C GLY A 513 37.90 -15.99 10.74
N GLY A 514 36.65 -15.80 11.17
CA GLY A 514 36.23 -15.74 12.57
C GLY A 514 36.10 -17.11 13.25
N GLY A 515 36.60 -18.18 12.64
CA GLY A 515 36.63 -19.54 13.21
C GLY A 515 35.34 -20.33 13.05
N LYS A 516 34.37 -19.88 12.24
CA LYS A 516 33.11 -20.60 12.00
C LYS A 516 33.30 -21.65 10.90
N THR A 517 33.79 -22.82 11.29
CA THR A 517 34.11 -23.94 10.38
C THR A 517 32.99 -24.98 10.24
N GLN A 518 31.93 -24.89 11.05
CA GLN A 518 30.74 -25.74 10.97
C GLN A 518 29.53 -24.91 10.54
N LEU A 519 29.25 -24.88 9.24
CA LEU A 519 28.17 -24.09 8.66
C LEU A 519 26.92 -24.94 8.44
N PHE A 520 25.75 -24.37 8.72
CA PHE A 520 24.46 -24.98 8.45
C PHE A 520 23.64 -24.07 7.53
N GLU A 521 23.20 -24.59 6.37
CA GLU A 521 22.20 -23.92 5.52
C GLU A 521 20.82 -24.38 5.98
N LEU A 522 20.04 -23.43 6.49
CA LEU A 522 18.73 -23.68 7.08
C LEU A 522 17.65 -23.13 6.15
N GLY A 523 17.00 -24.03 5.40
CA GLY A 523 16.01 -23.70 4.39
C GLY A 523 16.11 -24.62 3.17
N PRO A 524 15.28 -24.40 2.14
CA PRO A 524 15.26 -25.25 0.97
C PRO A 524 16.55 -25.09 0.13
N GLY A 525 16.97 -26.17 -0.50
CA GLY A 525 18.11 -26.18 -1.42
C GLY A 525 19.48 -26.37 -0.75
N ALA A 526 20.52 -26.00 -1.49
CA ALA A 526 21.93 -26.18 -1.12
C ALA A 526 22.81 -25.10 -1.76
N GLN A 527 22.24 -23.92 -2.00
CA GLN A 527 22.85 -22.90 -2.85
C GLN A 527 24.08 -22.33 -2.15
N ILE A 528 23.96 -22.01 -0.86
CA ILE A 528 25.06 -21.44 -0.07
C ILE A 528 26.18 -22.47 0.08
N LYS A 529 25.84 -23.74 0.37
CA LYS A 529 26.82 -24.83 0.41
C LYS A 529 27.60 -24.93 -0.90
N ALA A 530 26.95 -24.82 -2.06
CA ALA A 530 27.62 -24.84 -3.35
C ALA A 530 28.60 -23.68 -3.54
N MET A 531 28.30 -22.49 -2.99
CA MET A 531 29.20 -21.33 -3.01
C MET A 531 30.43 -21.56 -2.11
N VAL A 532 30.23 -22.11 -0.90
CA VAL A 532 31.34 -22.37 0.06
C VAL A 532 32.37 -23.34 -0.50
N LYS A 533 31.97 -24.28 -1.38
CA LYS A 533 32.91 -25.17 -2.08
C LYS A 533 34.03 -24.42 -2.82
N ARG A 534 33.75 -23.19 -3.29
CA ARG A 534 34.69 -22.32 -4.02
C ARG A 534 35.51 -21.42 -3.11
N LEU A 535 35.21 -21.38 -1.82
CA LEU A 535 35.91 -20.59 -0.81
C LEU A 535 36.84 -21.46 0.03
N ASP A 536 36.31 -22.54 0.60
CA ASP A 536 37.04 -23.43 1.48
C ASP A 536 36.51 -24.88 1.37
N PRO A 537 37.26 -25.78 0.71
CA PRO A 537 36.86 -27.18 0.56
C PRO A 537 36.74 -27.96 1.88
N ALA A 538 37.46 -27.58 2.92
CA ALA A 538 37.40 -28.25 4.23
C ALA A 538 36.12 -27.86 4.96
N VAL A 539 35.79 -26.57 5.01
CA VAL A 539 34.53 -26.08 5.57
C VAL A 539 33.34 -26.63 4.77
N TRP A 540 33.44 -26.68 3.44
CA TRP A 540 32.40 -27.27 2.58
C TRP A 540 32.07 -28.74 2.93
N LYS A 541 33.09 -29.55 3.28
CA LYS A 541 32.88 -30.96 3.69
C LYS A 541 32.13 -31.05 5.02
N ALA A 542 32.40 -30.14 5.96
CA ALA A 542 31.71 -30.06 7.25
C ALA A 542 30.33 -29.38 7.15
N PHE A 543 30.05 -28.69 6.04
CA PHE A 543 28.82 -27.94 5.81
C PHE A 543 27.60 -28.88 5.77
N LYS A 544 26.59 -28.63 6.60
CA LYS A 544 25.33 -29.38 6.65
C LYS A 544 24.17 -28.57 6.08
N ASN A 545 23.22 -29.24 5.45
CA ASN A 545 21.97 -28.62 5.00
C ASN A 545 20.83 -29.24 5.79
N THR A 546 19.94 -28.40 6.29
CA THR A 546 18.69 -28.82 6.90
C THR A 546 17.56 -28.24 6.09
N ALA A 547 16.89 -29.10 5.33
CA ALA A 547 15.68 -28.74 4.62
C ALA A 547 14.53 -28.57 5.62
N ALA A 548 13.56 -27.74 5.24
CA ALA A 548 12.30 -27.58 5.94
C ALA A 548 11.24 -28.49 5.33
#